data_AF-A0A9D4FWY3-F1
#
_entry.id   AF-A0A9D4FWY3-F1
#
_cell.length_a   1.000
_cell.length_b   1.000
_cell.length_c   1.000
_cell.angle_alpha   90.00
_cell.angle_beta   90.00
_cell.angle_gamma   90.00
#
_symmetry.space_group_name_H-M   'P 1'
#
loop_
_entity.id
_entity.type
_entity.pdbx_description
1 polymer ?
#
loop_
_entity_poly.entity_id
_entity_poly.type
_entity_poly.pdbx_seq_one_letter_code
_entity_poly.pdbx_strand_id
1 'polypeptide(L)'
;MNETKCYKNYNEPDEETGAFCIGWKAGPCDDKESIYDFSSAAWNFTLAFDIWGIPIAGRYNLYGGGGYIAKLDVNMLVSQKIVNELYLNSWIDRHTRAVALEFTLYCLQANIFTYNMFLVEFPETGGAFVYYGIHPMNVYQHVGPMGLRADIHCVHGGVHGYDHRHDCATKESVF
;
A
#
# COMPACT_ATOMS: atom_id res chain seq x y z
N MET A 1 -35.31 -18.66 2.00
CA MET A 1 -35.07 -17.33 2.58
C MET A 1 -33.61 -17.03 2.32
N ASN A 2 -33.30 -16.06 1.46
CA ASN A 2 -31.91 -15.66 1.23
C ASN A 2 -31.47 -14.84 2.45
N GLU A 3 -30.39 -15.26 3.11
CA GLU A 3 -29.76 -14.48 4.18
C GLU A 3 -29.29 -13.13 3.61
N THR A 4 -29.67 -12.04 4.27
CA THR A 4 -29.21 -10.71 3.91
C THR A 4 -27.78 -10.57 4.40
N LYS A 5 -26.80 -10.66 3.49
CA LYS A 5 -25.37 -10.60 3.81
C LYS A 5 -25.01 -9.21 4.34
N CYS A 6 -24.57 -9.14 5.60
CA CYS A 6 -24.19 -7.90 6.28
C CYS A 6 -22.66 -7.77 6.34
N TYR A 7 -22.17 -6.55 6.13
CA TYR A 7 -20.74 -6.24 6.10
C TYR A 7 -20.44 -5.28 7.27
N LYS A 8 -19.54 -5.68 8.18
CA LYS A 8 -19.19 -4.88 9.36
C LYS A 8 -18.16 -3.79 9.03
N ASN A 9 -18.10 -2.74 9.84
CA ASN A 9 -16.99 -1.79 9.83
C ASN A 9 -15.67 -2.50 10.22
N TYR A 10 -14.54 -1.95 9.80
CA TYR A 10 -13.22 -2.39 10.20
C TYR A 10 -13.01 -2.20 11.71
N ASN A 11 -12.49 -3.25 12.34
CA ASN A 11 -11.92 -3.24 13.68
C ASN A 11 -10.70 -4.17 13.66
N GLU A 12 -9.58 -3.73 14.21
CA GLU A 12 -8.32 -4.50 14.22
C GLU A 12 -8.46 -5.92 14.84
N PRO A 13 -9.20 -6.13 15.96
CA PRO A 13 -9.38 -7.48 16.51
C PRO A 13 -10.23 -8.41 15.65
N ASP A 14 -11.05 -7.86 14.76
CA ASP A 14 -11.95 -8.61 13.87
C ASP A 14 -11.36 -8.70 12.44
N GLU A 15 -10.09 -8.35 12.26
CA GLU A 15 -9.40 -8.38 10.97
C GLU A 15 -9.28 -9.82 10.43
N GLU A 16 -9.47 -9.97 9.12
CA GLU A 16 -9.30 -11.26 8.45
C GLU A 16 -7.81 -11.53 8.25
N THR A 17 -7.31 -12.57 8.91
CA THR A 17 -5.88 -12.94 8.91
C THR A 17 -5.62 -14.28 8.24
N GLY A 18 -6.61 -14.85 7.54
CA GLY A 18 -6.51 -16.15 6.88
C GLY A 18 -5.60 -16.16 5.64
N ALA A 19 -5.16 -17.36 5.27
CA ALA A 19 -4.54 -17.61 3.98
C ALA A 19 -5.62 -18.06 2.98
N PHE A 20 -5.69 -17.39 1.83
CA PHE A 20 -6.66 -17.68 0.79
C PHE A 20 -5.98 -18.10 -0.50
N CYS A 21 -6.71 -18.83 -1.32
CA CYS A 21 -6.32 -19.07 -2.70
C CYS A 21 -6.81 -17.93 -3.58
N ILE A 22 -6.38 -17.94 -4.83
CA ILE A 22 -6.69 -16.87 -5.78
C ILE A 22 -8.21 -16.69 -5.92
N GLY A 23 -8.65 -15.45 -5.71
CA GLY A 23 -10.05 -15.06 -5.72
C GLY A 23 -10.78 -15.29 -4.38
N TRP A 24 -10.09 -15.10 -3.26
CA TRP A 24 -10.65 -15.23 -1.90
C TRP A 24 -11.28 -16.60 -1.61
N LYS A 25 -10.76 -17.66 -2.25
CA LYS A 25 -11.27 -19.02 -2.04
C LYS A 25 -10.63 -19.61 -0.79
N ALA A 26 -11.46 -20.26 0.03
CA ALA A 26 -10.95 -21.05 1.14
C ALA A 26 -10.13 -22.24 0.63
N GLY A 27 -9.06 -22.59 1.35
CA GLY A 27 -8.17 -23.69 0.98
C GLY A 27 -8.82 -25.07 1.03
N PRO A 28 -8.11 -26.11 0.53
CA PRO A 28 -6.72 -26.09 0.03
C PRO A 28 -6.59 -25.54 -1.39
N CYS A 29 -5.50 -24.82 -1.66
CA CYS A 29 -5.20 -24.26 -2.98
C CYS A 29 -4.65 -25.32 -3.93
N ASP A 30 -4.85 -25.15 -5.23
CA ASP A 30 -4.20 -25.99 -6.23
C ASP A 30 -2.70 -25.65 -6.27
N ASP A 31 -1.85 -26.67 -6.22
CA ASP A 31 -0.39 -26.52 -6.29
C ASP A 31 0.05 -25.72 -7.51
N LYS A 32 -0.73 -25.80 -8.61
CA LYS A 32 -0.45 -25.06 -9.87
C LYS A 32 -0.68 -23.55 -9.77
N GLU A 33 -1.63 -23.09 -8.94
CA GLU A 33 -1.88 -21.64 -8.76
C GLU A 33 -0.65 -20.94 -8.14
N SER A 34 0.11 -21.64 -7.30
CA SER A 34 1.31 -21.06 -6.66
C SER A 34 2.52 -20.92 -7.58
N ILE A 35 2.59 -21.68 -8.68
CA ILE A 35 3.78 -21.78 -9.54
C ILE A 35 3.70 -20.85 -10.74
N TYR A 36 2.50 -20.59 -11.25
CA TYR A 36 2.30 -19.86 -12.51
C TYR A 36 1.71 -18.46 -12.36
N ASP A 37 1.11 -18.15 -11.20
CA ASP A 37 0.44 -16.87 -10.99
C ASP A 37 1.36 -15.87 -10.29
N PHE A 38 1.47 -14.69 -10.87
CA PHE A 38 2.32 -13.61 -10.37
C PHE A 38 1.78 -13.02 -9.06
N SER A 39 0.48 -13.17 -8.81
CA SER A 39 -0.23 -12.63 -7.65
C SER A 39 -0.38 -13.60 -6.48
N SER A 40 0.19 -14.82 -6.53
CA SER A 40 -0.02 -15.87 -5.52
C SER A 40 0.29 -15.42 -4.08
N ALA A 41 1.33 -14.61 -3.87
CA ALA A 41 1.70 -14.08 -2.56
C ALA A 41 0.68 -13.07 -1.99
N ALA A 42 -0.12 -12.42 -2.83
CA ALA A 42 -1.06 -11.36 -2.43
C ALA A 42 -2.31 -11.89 -1.73
N TRP A 43 -2.52 -13.20 -1.69
CA TRP A 43 -3.67 -13.85 -1.06
C TRP A 43 -3.35 -14.40 0.35
N ASN A 44 -2.13 -14.15 0.82
CA ASN A 44 -1.69 -14.50 2.17
C ASN A 44 -1.60 -13.25 3.04
N PHE A 45 -2.22 -13.32 4.23
CA PHE A 45 -2.13 -12.24 5.20
C PHE A 45 -0.72 -12.15 5.78
N THR A 46 -0.21 -10.92 5.88
CA THR A 46 1.07 -10.60 6.47
C THR A 46 0.86 -9.72 7.69
N LEU A 47 1.43 -10.12 8.83
CA LEU A 47 1.34 -9.35 10.07
C LEU A 47 2.16 -8.06 9.97
N ALA A 48 1.64 -6.98 10.56
CA ALA A 48 2.36 -5.71 10.66
C ALA A 48 3.77 -5.90 11.25
N PHE A 49 3.91 -6.76 12.26
CA PHE A 49 5.19 -7.04 12.90
C PHE A 49 6.24 -7.61 11.94
N ASP A 50 5.84 -8.49 11.01
CA ASP A 50 6.76 -9.18 10.09
C ASP A 50 7.35 -8.25 9.03
N ILE A 51 6.67 -7.13 8.76
CA ILE A 51 7.05 -6.13 7.75
C ILE A 51 7.40 -4.77 8.36
N TRP A 52 7.46 -4.67 9.69
CA TRP A 52 7.59 -3.40 10.43
C TRP A 52 6.55 -2.36 9.99
N GLY A 53 5.35 -2.84 9.68
CA GLY A 53 4.21 -2.04 9.32
C GLY A 53 3.75 -1.20 10.50
N ILE A 54 3.42 0.06 10.20
CA ILE A 54 2.85 1.00 11.17
C ILE A 54 1.39 1.25 10.84
N PRO A 55 0.53 1.52 11.84
CA PRO A 55 -0.87 1.81 11.57
C PRO A 55 -1.05 3.03 10.67
N ILE A 56 -1.95 2.92 9.69
CA ILE A 56 -2.27 3.97 8.74
C ILE A 56 -3.55 4.68 9.19
N ALA A 57 -3.43 5.96 9.51
CA ALA A 57 -4.58 6.80 9.82
C ALA A 57 -5.23 7.31 8.52
N GLY A 58 -6.42 6.79 8.22
CA GLY A 58 -7.27 7.27 7.14
C GLY A 58 -8.20 8.40 7.57
N ARG A 59 -9.08 8.80 6.65
CA ARG A 59 -10.14 9.78 6.94
C ARG A 59 -11.31 9.12 7.69
N TYR A 60 -11.58 7.85 7.41
CA TYR A 60 -12.70 7.10 7.96
C TYR A 60 -12.29 6.24 9.16
N ASN A 61 -11.15 5.56 9.10
CA ASN A 61 -10.71 4.67 10.18
C ASN A 61 -9.18 4.60 10.33
N LEU A 62 -8.70 3.89 11.37
CA LEU A 62 -7.30 3.54 11.59
C LEU A 62 -7.10 2.08 11.19
N TYR A 63 -6.08 1.80 10.38
CA TYR A 63 -5.78 0.45 9.86
C TYR A 63 -4.46 -0.08 10.42
N GLY A 64 -4.38 -1.36 10.75
CA GLY A 64 -3.30 -1.93 11.60
C GLY A 64 -1.88 -1.96 11.02
N GLY A 65 -1.68 -1.76 9.71
CA GLY A 65 -0.34 -1.80 9.09
C GLY A 65 0.13 -3.19 8.65
N GLY A 66 -0.67 -4.22 8.88
CA GLY A 66 -0.57 -5.52 8.21
C GLY A 66 -1.58 -5.62 7.06
N GLY A 67 -1.67 -6.80 6.43
CA GLY A 67 -2.68 -7.05 5.41
C GLY A 67 -2.28 -8.05 4.34
N TYR A 68 -3.07 -8.04 3.28
CA TYR A 68 -2.79 -8.75 2.02
C TYR A 68 -1.96 -7.83 1.12
N ILE A 69 -0.84 -8.32 0.60
CA ILE A 69 0.22 -7.46 0.05
C ILE A 69 0.59 -7.89 -1.36
N ALA A 70 0.41 -6.98 -2.32
CA ALA A 70 0.68 -7.21 -3.73
C ALA A 70 1.92 -6.42 -4.19
N LYS A 71 3.08 -7.07 -4.13
CA LYS A 71 4.36 -6.47 -4.52
C LYS A 71 4.45 -6.35 -6.03
N LEU A 72 4.40 -5.12 -6.55
CA LEU A 72 4.70 -4.83 -7.95
C LEU A 72 6.22 -4.83 -8.19
N ASP A 73 6.61 -5.27 -9.38
CA ASP A 73 7.99 -5.33 -9.83
C ASP A 73 8.43 -4.00 -10.46
N VAL A 74 9.74 -3.79 -10.56
CA VAL A 74 10.32 -2.67 -11.33
C VAL A 74 10.03 -2.83 -12.83
N ASN A 75 9.83 -4.07 -13.29
CA ASN A 75 9.42 -4.35 -14.66
C ASN A 75 7.93 -4.09 -14.87
N MET A 76 7.61 -3.02 -15.61
CA MET A 76 6.24 -2.63 -15.96
C MET A 76 5.39 -3.78 -16.52
N LEU A 77 5.96 -4.66 -17.36
CA LEU A 77 5.20 -5.78 -17.95
C LEU A 77 4.81 -6.83 -16.91
N VAL A 78 5.67 -7.06 -15.90
CA VAL A 78 5.38 -7.99 -14.80
C VAL A 78 4.33 -7.37 -13.89
N SER A 79 4.50 -6.10 -13.51
CA SER A 79 3.54 -5.36 -12.68
C SER A 79 2.16 -5.26 -13.31
N GLN A 80 2.09 -5.04 -14.62
CA GLN A 80 0.83 -5.06 -15.37
C GLN A 80 0.14 -6.43 -15.30
N LYS A 81 0.90 -7.54 -15.37
CA LYS A 81 0.33 -8.87 -15.21
C LYS A 81 -0.20 -9.10 -13.79
N ILE A 82 0.56 -8.70 -12.77
CA ILE A 82 0.14 -8.78 -11.36
C ILE A 82 -1.17 -8.02 -11.16
N VAL A 83 -1.22 -6.73 -11.55
CA VAL A 83 -2.42 -5.90 -11.41
C VAL A 83 -3.61 -6.50 -12.16
N ASN A 84 -3.37 -7.02 -13.37
CA ASN A 84 -4.43 -7.64 -14.17
C ASN A 84 -4.97 -8.92 -13.51
N GLU A 85 -4.11 -9.79 -12.96
CA GLU A 85 -4.54 -10.97 -12.22
C GLU A 85 -5.37 -10.60 -10.98
N LEU A 86 -4.90 -9.61 -10.20
CA LEU A 86 -5.61 -9.13 -9.02
C LEU A 86 -6.99 -8.57 -9.38
N TYR A 87 -7.06 -7.82 -10.48
CA TYR A 87 -8.32 -7.27 -10.99
C TYR A 87 -9.28 -8.38 -11.46
N LEU A 88 -8.81 -9.32 -12.28
CA LEU A 88 -9.63 -10.42 -12.81
C LEU A 88 -10.18 -11.32 -11.70
N ASN A 89 -9.44 -11.48 -10.61
CA ASN A 89 -9.82 -12.29 -9.46
C ASN A 89 -10.50 -11.50 -8.33
N SER A 90 -10.86 -10.23 -8.57
CA SER A 90 -11.56 -9.38 -7.58
C SER A 90 -10.83 -9.30 -6.25
N TRP A 91 -9.52 -9.06 -6.28
CA TRP A 91 -8.71 -8.89 -5.07
C TRP A 91 -9.26 -7.75 -4.19
N ILE A 92 -9.72 -6.66 -4.80
CA ILE A 92 -10.53 -5.65 -4.11
C ILE A 92 -12.00 -6.05 -4.23
N ASP A 93 -12.63 -6.35 -3.10
CA ASP A 93 -14.02 -6.81 -3.04
C ASP A 93 -14.86 -6.00 -2.03
N ARG A 94 -16.08 -6.45 -1.72
CA ARG A 94 -16.98 -5.76 -0.78
C ARG A 94 -16.52 -5.85 0.69
N HIS A 95 -15.66 -6.80 1.03
CA HIS A 95 -15.10 -6.97 2.37
C HIS A 95 -13.85 -6.11 2.56
N THR A 96 -13.16 -5.71 1.48
CA THR A 96 -12.05 -4.76 1.55
C THR A 96 -12.48 -3.45 2.23
N ARG A 97 -11.69 -2.98 3.20
CA ARG A 97 -11.96 -1.76 3.99
C ARG A 97 -11.03 -0.62 3.66
N ALA A 98 -9.80 -0.94 3.28
CA ALA A 98 -8.86 0.02 2.74
C ALA A 98 -7.85 -0.66 1.81
N VAL A 99 -7.34 0.11 0.86
CA VAL A 99 -6.21 -0.27 0.00
C VAL A 99 -5.21 0.88 0.05
N ALA A 100 -3.99 0.58 0.48
CA ALA A 100 -2.86 1.50 0.44
C ALA A 100 -1.95 1.13 -0.74
N LEU A 101 -1.55 2.12 -1.52
CA LEU A 101 -0.49 2.02 -2.52
C LEU A 101 0.70 2.83 -2.02
N GLU A 102 1.79 2.13 -1.72
CA GLU A 102 3.00 2.73 -1.16
C GLU A 102 4.19 2.55 -2.09
N PHE A 103 4.91 3.65 -2.34
CA PHE A 103 6.17 3.61 -3.09
C PHE A 103 7.05 4.81 -2.76
N THR A 104 8.35 4.61 -2.89
CA THR A 104 9.35 5.67 -2.73
C THR A 104 9.92 6.08 -4.07
N LEU A 105 10.02 7.39 -4.31
CA LEU A 105 10.69 7.96 -5.47
C LEU A 105 11.98 8.65 -5.05
N TYR A 106 12.98 8.65 -5.92
CA TYR A 106 14.21 9.41 -5.72
C TYR A 106 14.41 10.42 -6.86
N CYS A 107 14.46 11.69 -6.51
CA CYS A 107 14.75 12.77 -7.45
C CYS A 107 16.24 13.08 -7.43
N LEU A 108 16.96 12.68 -8.49
CA LEU A 108 18.41 12.90 -8.63
C LEU A 108 18.79 14.38 -8.59
N GLN A 109 18.00 15.23 -9.25
CA GLN A 109 18.29 16.66 -9.37
C GLN A 109 18.20 17.39 -8.03
N ALA A 110 17.23 17.00 -7.20
CA ALA A 110 17.02 17.61 -5.89
C ALA A 110 17.75 16.86 -4.75
N ASN A 111 18.25 15.64 -5.01
CA ASN A 111 18.81 14.73 -3.99
C ASN A 111 17.83 14.46 -2.83
N ILE A 112 16.54 14.31 -3.16
CA ILE A 112 15.44 14.09 -2.21
C ILE A 112 14.78 12.74 -2.50
N PHE A 113 14.53 11.97 -1.45
CA PHE A 113 13.60 10.83 -1.50
C PHE A 113 12.22 11.29 -1.13
N THR A 114 11.19 10.69 -1.72
CA THR A 114 9.80 10.99 -1.39
C THR A 114 9.08 9.69 -1.14
N TYR A 115 8.58 9.50 0.07
CA TYR A 115 7.64 8.43 0.38
C TYR A 115 6.23 8.87 0.00
N ASN A 116 5.56 8.08 -0.85
CA ASN A 116 4.23 8.37 -1.34
C ASN A 116 3.29 7.26 -0.88
N MET A 117 2.17 7.66 -0.29
CA MET A 117 1.11 6.76 0.16
C MET A 117 -0.21 7.25 -0.41
N PHE A 118 -0.90 6.40 -1.16
CA PHE A 118 -2.28 6.63 -1.62
C PHE A 118 -3.19 5.64 -0.93
N LEU A 119 -4.14 6.14 -0.14
CA LEU A 119 -5.09 5.33 0.61
C LEU A 119 -6.48 5.49 0.01
N VAL A 120 -7.14 4.38 -0.27
CA VAL A 120 -8.55 4.33 -0.66
C VAL A 120 -9.31 3.55 0.40
N GLU A 121 -10.24 4.21 1.09
CA GLU A 121 -11.07 3.61 2.14
C GLU A 121 -12.46 3.28 1.59
N PHE A 122 -13.00 2.11 1.97
CA PHE A 122 -14.30 1.60 1.56
C PHE A 122 -15.18 1.40 2.79
N PRO A 123 -16.04 2.37 3.13
CA PRO A 123 -16.97 2.25 4.26
C PRO A 123 -17.96 1.10 4.08
N GLU A 124 -18.48 0.57 5.18
CA GLU A 124 -19.49 -0.49 5.15
C GLU A 124 -20.79 -0.07 4.45
N THR A 125 -21.11 1.23 4.52
CA THR A 125 -22.25 1.86 3.83
C THR A 125 -22.07 1.91 2.31
N GLY A 126 -20.87 1.66 1.80
CA GLY A 126 -20.48 1.81 0.41
C GLY A 126 -19.87 3.18 0.10
N GLY A 127 -19.33 3.32 -1.12
CA GLY A 127 -18.56 4.48 -1.56
C GLY A 127 -17.05 4.26 -1.42
N ALA A 128 -16.28 5.31 -1.73
CA ALA A 128 -14.83 5.32 -1.58
C ALA A 128 -14.35 6.70 -1.13
N PHE A 129 -13.46 6.75 -0.13
CA PHE A 129 -12.74 7.96 0.25
C PHE A 129 -11.28 7.82 -0.14
N VAL A 130 -10.74 8.84 -0.80
CA VAL A 130 -9.34 8.84 -1.24
C VAL A 130 -8.55 9.84 -0.41
N TYR A 131 -7.40 9.41 0.07
CA TYR A 131 -6.41 10.21 0.78
C TYR A 131 -5.03 9.97 0.16
N TYR A 132 -4.17 10.99 0.17
CA TYR A 132 -2.79 10.86 -0.28
C TYR A 132 -1.85 11.61 0.67
N GLY A 133 -0.68 11.02 0.90
CA GLY A 133 0.42 11.60 1.66
C GLY A 133 1.70 11.56 0.83
N ILE A 134 2.37 12.71 0.71
CA ILE A 134 3.65 12.85 0.02
C ILE A 134 4.64 13.41 1.04
N HIS A 135 5.64 12.60 1.39
CA HIS A 135 6.57 12.87 2.47
C HIS A 135 8.00 12.94 1.93
N PRO A 136 8.50 14.14 1.56
CA PRO A 136 9.88 14.32 1.14
C PRO A 136 10.83 14.17 2.34
N MET A 137 11.94 13.46 2.13
CA MET A 137 12.95 13.17 3.14
C MET A 137 14.37 13.26 2.57
N ASN A 138 15.25 13.90 3.34
CA ASN A 138 16.69 13.97 3.05
C ASN A 138 17.41 12.84 3.79
N VAL A 139 17.73 11.76 3.09
CA VAL A 139 18.46 10.62 3.66
C VAL A 139 19.97 10.90 3.72
N TYR A 140 20.50 11.65 2.75
CA TYR A 140 21.92 12.01 2.71
C TYR A 140 22.16 13.35 3.43
N GLN A 141 22.41 13.29 4.74
CA GLN A 141 22.67 14.48 5.57
C GLN A 141 24.13 14.98 5.52
N HIS A 142 25.00 14.36 4.69
CA HIS A 142 26.45 14.60 4.69
C HIS A 142 27.01 14.94 3.30
N VAL A 143 26.39 15.88 2.59
CA VAL A 143 26.97 16.49 1.38
C VAL A 143 27.64 17.81 1.76
N GLY A 144 28.89 17.75 2.23
CA GLY A 144 29.76 18.92 2.51
C GLY A 144 30.41 18.93 3.91
N PRO A 145 31.49 19.72 4.12
CA PRO A 145 32.32 19.70 5.33
C PRO A 145 31.66 20.33 6.58
N MET A 146 30.43 20.82 6.48
CA MET A 146 29.64 21.29 7.62
C MET A 146 28.36 20.45 7.71
N GLY A 147 28.49 19.27 8.31
CA GLY A 147 27.34 18.41 8.61
C GLY A 147 26.44 19.06 9.65
N LEU A 148 25.33 19.65 9.21
CA LEU A 148 24.24 20.05 10.09
C LEU A 148 23.40 18.81 10.39
N ARG A 149 23.50 18.33 11.64
CA ARG A 149 22.64 17.27 12.17
C ARG A 149 21.22 17.82 12.30
N ALA A 150 20.33 17.38 11.42
CA ALA A 150 18.90 17.65 11.57
C ALA A 150 18.28 16.52 12.41
N ASP A 151 18.16 16.75 13.72
CA ASP A 151 17.25 15.94 14.55
C ASP A 151 15.82 16.29 14.11
N ILE A 152 15.06 15.28 13.67
CA ILE A 152 13.67 15.44 13.24
C ILE A 152 12.83 15.81 14.45
N HIS A 153 12.51 17.10 14.58
CA HIS A 153 11.43 17.58 15.44
C HIS A 153 10.25 17.93 14.53
N CYS A 154 9.16 17.18 14.64
CA CYS A 154 7.94 17.42 13.85
C CYS A 154 7.32 18.77 14.23
N VAL A 155 7.29 19.71 13.28
CA VAL A 155 6.52 20.96 13.40
C VAL A 155 5.47 20.97 12.28
N HIS A 156 4.21 21.16 12.68
CA HIS A 156 3.05 21.22 11.79
C HIS A 156 3.04 22.48 10.91
N GLY A 157 2.72 22.29 9.62
CA GLY A 157 1.86 23.19 8.85
C GLY A 157 2.50 24.12 7.81
N GLY A 158 1.90 24.16 6.60
CA GLY A 158 1.91 25.34 5.73
C GLY A 158 2.20 25.11 4.23
N VAL A 159 1.23 25.45 3.38
CA VAL A 159 1.09 25.17 1.93
C VAL A 159 1.77 26.24 1.04
N HIS A 160 2.31 25.89 -0.14
CA HIS A 160 2.05 26.46 -1.49
C HIS A 160 3.12 26.08 -2.54
N GLY A 161 2.69 25.84 -3.79
CA GLY A 161 3.41 25.07 -4.82
C GLY A 161 4.07 25.84 -5.98
N TYR A 162 4.52 25.10 -7.00
CA TYR A 162 4.55 25.42 -8.45
C TYR A 162 5.11 24.22 -9.25
N ASP A 163 4.54 23.96 -10.42
CA ASP A 163 4.81 22.88 -11.37
C ASP A 163 6.09 23.13 -12.20
N HIS A 164 6.94 22.11 -12.34
CA HIS A 164 7.73 21.86 -13.56
C HIS A 164 8.10 20.37 -13.64
N ARG A 165 7.52 19.67 -14.63
CA ARG A 165 7.88 18.30 -15.02
C ARG A 165 9.35 18.19 -15.42
N HIS A 166 10.09 17.33 -14.74
CA HIS A 166 11.19 16.56 -15.31
C HIS A 166 11.28 15.19 -14.63
N ASP A 167 11.50 14.17 -15.45
CA ASP A 167 11.38 12.75 -15.14
C ASP A 167 12.23 12.34 -13.92
N CYS A 168 11.54 11.86 -12.87
CA CYS A 168 12.18 11.15 -11.77
C CYS A 168 12.33 9.68 -12.16
N ALA A 169 13.56 9.16 -12.11
CA ALA A 169 13.80 7.74 -12.28
C ALA A 169 13.12 6.97 -11.13
N THR A 170 12.11 6.18 -11.47
CA THR A 170 11.38 5.31 -10.55
C THR A 170 12.28 4.17 -10.12
N LYS A 171 12.61 4.10 -8.84
CA LYS A 171 13.06 2.87 -8.20
C LYS A 171 11.91 2.39 -7.35
N GLU A 172 10.99 1.69 -8.00
CA GLU A 172 9.78 1.17 -7.36
C GLU A 172 10.17 0.06 -6.39
N SER A 173 9.78 0.21 -5.13
CA SER A 173 9.67 -0.89 -4.18
C SER A 173 8.25 -0.82 -3.68
N VAL A 174 7.41 -1.66 -4.28
CA VAL A 174 5.99 -1.73 -3.94
C VAL A 174 5.84 -2.77 -2.83
N PHE A 175 5.21 -2.33 -1.74
CA PHE A 175 4.66 -3.21 -0.72
C PHE A 175 3.18 -3.38 -1.07
#